data_AF-A0A512NS81-F1
#
_entry.id   AF-A0A512NS81-F1
#
_cell.length_a   1.000
_cell.length_b   1.000
_cell.length_c   1.000
_cell.angle_alpha   90.00
_cell.angle_beta   90.00
_cell.angle_gamma   90.00
#
_symmetry.space_group_name_H-M   'P 1'
#
loop_
_entity.id
_entity.type
_entity.pdbx_description
1 polymer ?
#
loop_
_entity_poly.entity_id
_entity_poly.type
_entity_poly.pdbx_seq_one_letter_code
_entity_poly.pdbx_strand_id
1 'polypeptide(L)'
;MCGNLAKLLARTDLPVSYKNPDIHEITVSGDVAVVRSTWTLTTEANGTQDTTKEEGMDIFRRQPDGRWSIAWFVAFTTRANTLLR
;
A
#
# COMPACT_ATOMS: atom_id res chain seq x y z
N MET A 1 -2.82 18.52 0.92
CA MET A 1 -3.42 17.18 1.14
C MET A 1 -4.93 17.28 0.88
N CYS A 2 -5.55 16.28 0.25
CA CYS A 2 -7.01 16.29 -0.01
C CYS A 2 -7.79 16.18 1.31
N GLY A 3 -8.89 16.94 1.46
CA GLY A 3 -9.63 17.04 2.73
C GLY A 3 -10.24 15.72 3.22
N ASN A 4 -10.70 14.85 2.30
CA ASN A 4 -11.25 13.55 2.67
C ASN A 4 -10.17 12.60 3.20
N LEU A 5 -8.97 12.63 2.61
CA LEU A 5 -7.84 11.83 3.09
C LEU A 5 -7.41 12.27 4.50
N ALA A 6 -7.39 13.59 4.76
CA ALA A 6 -7.07 14.11 6.08
C ALA A 6 -8.03 13.60 7.17
N LYS A 7 -9.34 13.60 6.86
CA LYS A 7 -10.36 13.10 7.79
C LYS A 7 -10.17 11.60 8.07
N LEU A 8 -9.93 10.79 7.04
CA LEU A 8 -9.72 9.35 7.21
C LEU A 8 -8.48 9.06 8.06
N LEU A 9 -7.35 9.72 7.78
CA LEU A 9 -6.11 9.52 8.51
C LEU A 9 -6.17 10.01 9.97
N ALA A 10 -7.09 10.92 10.30
CA ALA A 10 -7.30 11.41 11.65
C ALA A 10 -8.16 10.47 12.52
N ARG A 11 -8.77 9.43 11.94
CA ARG A 11 -9.60 8.46 12.67
C ARG A 11 -8.73 7.54 13.52
N THR A 12 -8.94 7.57 14.83
CA THR A 12 -8.29 6.68 15.80
C THR A 12 -9.17 5.48 16.19
N ASP A 13 -10.42 5.47 15.72
CA ASP A 13 -11.42 4.43 15.97
C ASP A 13 -11.44 3.32 14.90
N LEU A 14 -10.54 3.40 13.92
CA LEU A 14 -10.36 2.43 12.85
C LEU A 14 -8.97 1.80 12.90
N PRO A 15 -8.78 0.73 13.67
CA PRO A 15 -7.62 -0.13 13.52
C PRO A 15 -7.47 -0.60 12.07
N VAL A 16 -6.33 -0.26 11.47
CA VAL A 16 -5.93 -0.72 10.13
C VAL A 16 -4.58 -1.43 10.25
N SER A 17 -4.44 -2.53 9.53
CA SER A 17 -3.17 -3.25 9.45
C SER A 17 -2.91 -3.75 8.04
N TYR A 18 -1.66 -3.65 7.61
CA TYR A 18 -1.18 -4.30 6.40
C TYR A 18 -0.34 -5.50 6.78
N LYS A 19 -0.55 -6.62 6.08
CA LYS A 19 0.43 -7.71 6.07
C LYS A 19 1.65 -7.31 5.24
N ASN A 20 2.75 -8.04 5.41
CA ASN A 20 3.84 -7.99 4.44
C ASN A 20 3.27 -8.24 3.02
N PRO A 21 3.76 -7.51 2.01
CA PRO A 21 3.28 -7.68 0.65
C PRO A 21 3.63 -9.08 0.16
N ASP A 22 2.73 -9.66 -0.62
CA ASP A 22 3.03 -10.83 -1.44
C ASP A 22 3.80 -10.35 -2.67
N ILE A 23 5.07 -10.73 -2.79
CA ILE A 23 5.96 -10.28 -3.85
C ILE A 23 5.87 -11.26 -5.00
N HIS A 24 5.38 -10.78 -6.15
CA HIS A 24 5.26 -11.59 -7.36
C HIS A 24 6.56 -11.62 -8.14
N GLU A 25 7.21 -10.46 -8.25
CA GLU A 25 8.38 -10.28 -9.10
C GLU A 25 9.20 -9.07 -8.66
N ILE A 26 10.53 -9.19 -8.79
CA ILE A 26 11.46 -8.09 -8.69
C ILE A 26 12.36 -8.12 -9.93
N THR A 27 12.29 -7.06 -10.74
CA THR A 27 13.19 -6.86 -11.88
C THR A 27 14.12 -5.69 -11.59
N VAL A 28 15.43 -5.89 -11.74
CA VAL A 28 16.43 -4.83 -11.50
C VAL A 28 17.13 -4.47 -12.81
N SER A 29 17.24 -3.16 -13.08
CA SER A 29 17.96 -2.61 -14.22
C SER A 29 18.78 -1.39 -13.78
N GLY A 30 20.08 -1.60 -13.56
CA GLY A 30 20.97 -0.59 -12.99
C GLY A 30 20.47 -0.12 -11.63
N ASP A 31 20.23 1.19 -11.52
CA ASP A 31 19.75 1.85 -10.30
C ASP A 31 18.22 1.96 -10.25
N VAL A 32 17.49 1.15 -11.02
CA VAL A 32 16.02 1.05 -10.99
C VAL A 32 15.64 -0.39 -10.64
N ALA A 33 14.66 -0.56 -9.75
CA ALA A 33 14.02 -1.84 -9.50
C ALA A 33 12.51 -1.69 -9.61
N VAL A 34 11.86 -2.64 -10.28
CA VAL A 34 10.40 -2.71 -10.40
C VAL A 34 9.94 -3.90 -9.58
N VAL A 35 9.06 -3.66 -8.62
CA VAL A 35 8.53 -4.67 -7.70
C VAL A 35 7.03 -4.79 -7.94
N ARG A 36 6.57 -5.96 -8.40
CA ARG A 36 5.14 -6.28 -8.48
C ARG A 36 4.72 -6.99 -7.21
N SER A 37 3.63 -6.53 -6.60
CA SER A 37 3.16 -7.08 -5.33
C SER A 37 1.66 -6.95 -5.12
N THR A 38 1.13 -7.81 -4.24
CA THR A 38 -0.21 -7.63 -3.67
C THR A 38 -0.09 -7.25 -2.20
N TRP A 39 -0.71 -6.14 -1.80
CA TRP A 39 -0.90 -5.77 -0.41
C TRP A 39 -2.24 -6.31 0.11
N THR A 40 -2.26 -6.74 1.37
CA THR A 40 -3.49 -7.13 2.05
C THR A 40 -3.74 -6.18 3.21
N LEU A 41 -4.79 -5.36 3.08
CA LEU A 41 -5.28 -4.47 4.12
C LEU A 41 -6.38 -5.18 4.91
N THR A 42 -6.27 -5.18 6.22
CA THR A 42 -7.32 -5.58 7.15
C THR A 42 -7.75 -4.37 7.97
N THR A 43 -9.06 -4.12 8.01
CA THR A 43 -9.71 -3.08 8.81
C THR A 43 -10.66 -3.74 9.81
N GLU A 44 -10.62 -3.28 11.05
CA GLU A 44 -11.49 -3.79 12.12
C GLU A 44 -12.25 -2.64 12.78
N ALA A 45 -13.55 -2.78 12.97
CA ALA A 45 -14.38 -1.80 13.65
C ALA A 45 -15.61 -2.47 14.28
N ASN A 46 -15.89 -2.20 15.56
CA ASN A 46 -17.10 -2.66 16.26
C ASN A 46 -17.35 -4.19 16.13
N GLY A 47 -16.29 -5.00 16.22
CA GLY A 47 -16.39 -6.46 16.07
C GLY A 47 -16.61 -6.95 14.63
N THR A 48 -16.60 -6.06 13.65
CA THR A 48 -16.64 -6.37 12.22
C THR A 48 -15.23 -6.22 11.62
N GLN A 49 -14.88 -7.11 10.70
CA GLN A 49 -13.60 -7.10 10.00
C GLN A 49 -13.85 -7.09 8.48
N ASP A 50 -13.09 -6.28 7.75
CA ASP A 50 -13.07 -6.28 6.29
C ASP A 50 -11.63 -6.34 5.78
N THR A 51 -11.36 -7.24 4.82
CA THR A 51 -10.04 -7.43 4.22
C THR A 51 -10.08 -7.19 2.70
N THR A 52 -9.26 -6.26 2.22
CA THR A 52 -9.12 -5.94 0.80
C THR A 52 -7.72 -6.25 0.29
N LYS A 53 -7.64 -6.68 -0.96
CA LYS A 53 -6.38 -6.83 -1.70
C LYS A 53 -6.16 -5.62 -2.58
N GLU A 54 -4.93 -5.14 -2.58
CA GLU A 54 -4.47 -4.02 -3.38
C GLU A 54 -3.32 -4.52 -4.27
N GLU A 55 -3.60 -4.66 -5.55
CA GLU A 55 -2.57 -5.03 -6.53
C GLU A 55 -1.74 -3.79 -6.83
N GLY A 56 -0.42 -3.95 -6.93
CA GLY A 56 0.44 -2.80 -7.09
C GLY A 56 1.79 -3.09 -7.74
N MET A 57 2.43 -2.00 -8.09
CA MET A 57 3.78 -1.96 -8.61
C MET A 57 4.51 -0.75 -8.02
N ASP A 58 5.63 -1.03 -7.36
CA ASP A 58 6.53 -0.04 -6.81
C ASP A 58 7.77 0.04 -7.69
N ILE A 59 8.08 1.24 -8.16
CA ILE A 59 9.32 1.53 -8.89
C ILE A 59 10.27 2.18 -7.91
N PHE A 60 11.33 1.46 -7.56
CA PHE A 60 12.40 1.95 -6.70
C PHE A 60 13.52 2.56 -7.53
N ARG A 61 14.11 3.64 -7.00
CA ARG A 61 15.34 4.25 -7.50
C ARG A 61 16.42 4.16 -6.43
N ARG A 62 17.61 3.71 -6.81
CA ARG A 62 18.79 3.76 -5.94
C ARG A 62 19.30 5.18 -5.86
N GLN A 63 19.47 5.67 -4.64
CA GLN A 63 20.02 6.99 -4.33
C GLN A 63 21.55 6.95 -4.38
N PRO A 64 22.24 8.12 -4.47
CA PRO A 64 23.70 8.17 -4.48
C PRO A 64 24.38 7.56 -3.24
N ASP A 65 23.67 7.55 -2.09
CA ASP A 65 24.12 6.91 -0.85
C ASP A 65 23.91 5.37 -0.85
N GLY A 66 23.42 4.81 -1.95
CA GLY A 66 23.19 3.39 -2.14
C GLY A 66 21.85 2.88 -1.64
N ARG A 67 21.04 3.69 -0.94
CA ARG A 67 19.71 3.29 -0.47
C ARG A 67 18.69 3.25 -1.60
N TRP A 68 17.75 2.31 -1.52
CA TRP A 68 16.60 2.27 -2.41
C TRP A 68 15.44 3.05 -1.81
N SER A 69 14.68 3.75 -2.66
CA SER A 69 13.45 4.44 -2.25
C SER A 69 12.41 4.34 -3.36
N ILE A 70 11.13 4.27 -3.00
CA ILE A 70 10.03 4.29 -3.95
C ILE A 70 10.04 5.65 -4.66
N ALA A 71 10.30 5.64 -5.97
CA ALA A 71 10.26 6.81 -6.84
C ALA A 71 8.86 7.01 -7.41
N TRP A 72 8.19 5.91 -7.77
CA TRP A 72 6.78 5.89 -8.17
C TRP A 72 6.11 4.64 -7.64
N PHE A 73 4.81 4.75 -7.41
CA PHE A 73 3.98 3.60 -7.11
C PHE A 73 2.65 3.73 -7.84
N VAL A 74 2.06 2.58 -8.14
CA VAL A 74 0.66 2.48 -8.50
C VAL A 74 0.08 1.30 -7.72
N ALA A 75 -1.05 1.52 -7.09
CA ALA A 75 -1.81 0.48 -6.41
C ALA A 75 -3.30 0.67 -6.70
N PHE A 76 -4.02 -0.43 -6.83
CA PHE A 76 -5.45 -0.40 -7.03
C PHE A 76 -6.14 -1.56 -6.31
N THR A 77 -7.33 -1.26 -5.81
CA THR A 77 -8.22 -2.26 -5.19
C THR A 77 -9.17 -2.80 -6.25
N THR A 78 -9.53 -4.07 -6.19
CA THR A 78 -10.65 -4.60 -7.01
C THR A 78 -12.02 -4.31 -6.40
N ARG A 79 -12.07 -3.92 -5.13
CA ARG A 79 -13.26 -3.42 -4.43
C ARG A 79 -12.89 -2.48 -3.29
N ALA A 80 -13.78 -1.57 -2.95
CA ALA A 80 -13.63 -0.73 -1.76
C ALA A 80 -13.70 -1.55 -0.47
N ASN A 81 -12.91 -1.14 0.53
CA ASN A 81 -13.09 -1.59 1.90
C ASN A 81 -14.34 -0.90 2.47
N THR A 82 -15.27 -1.69 2.98
CA THR A 82 -16.58 -1.24 3.44
C THR A 82 -16.52 -0.45 4.74
N LEU A 83 -15.44 -0.60 5.51
CA LEU A 83 -15.22 0.05 6.80
C LEU A 83 -14.42 1.37 6.69
N LEU A 84 -13.77 1.64 5.56
CA LEU A 84 -12.99 2.87 5.30
C LEU A 84 -13.81 4.01 4.66
N ARG A 85 -15.13 4.01 4.84
CA ARG A 85 -16.03 5.04 4.29
C ARG A 85 -16.05 6.32 5.12
#